data_AF-A0A0C3E1J5-F1
#
_entry.id   AF-A0A0C3E1J5-F1
#
_cell.length_a   1.000
_cell.length_b   1.000
_cell.length_c   1.000
_cell.angle_alpha   90.00
_cell.angle_beta   90.00
_cell.angle_gamma   90.00
#
_symmetry.space_group_name_H-M   'P 1'
#
loop_
_entity.id
_entity.type
_entity.pdbx_description
1 polymer ?
#
loop_
_entity_poly.entity_id
_entity_poly.type
_entity_poly.pdbx_seq_one_letter_code
_entity_poly.pdbx_strand_id
1 'polypeptide(L)'
;MPSGSFFTHCHCELFHAQWKALLNDDFIQAYEHGMVLTCCDGIPRRLYPRIFTYSADYPEKVLIVNICNMGSYPCPCCLIPKDCLQDLATKRDLLQ
;
A
#
# COMPACT_ATOMS: atom_id res chain seq x y z
N MET A 1 13.64 12.81 24.47
CA MET A 1 13.64 12.59 23.00
C MET A 1 12.38 11.80 22.65
N PRO A 2 11.68 12.10 21.53
CA PRO A 2 10.50 11.34 21.13
C PRO A 2 10.86 9.85 20.95
N SER A 3 9.92 8.96 21.25
CA SER A 3 10.11 7.50 21.13
C SER A 3 10.14 7.05 19.67
N GLY A 4 10.75 5.88 19.40
CA GLY A 4 10.71 5.28 18.05
C GLY A 4 9.29 5.08 17.53
N SER A 5 8.35 4.69 18.42
CA SER A 5 6.92 4.52 18.08
C SER A 5 6.26 5.82 17.60
N PHE A 6 6.65 6.97 18.13
CA PHE A 6 6.13 8.26 17.70
C PHE A 6 6.54 8.57 16.27
N PHE A 7 7.82 8.38 15.93
CA PHE A 7 8.31 8.59 14.57
C PHE A 7 7.67 7.61 13.57
N THR A 8 7.50 6.33 13.94
CA THR A 8 6.80 5.35 13.09
C THR A 8 5.38 5.82 12.76
N HIS A 9 4.64 6.32 13.75
CA HIS A 9 3.31 6.87 13.53
C HIS A 9 3.34 8.06 12.58
N CYS A 10 4.23 9.04 12.80
CA CYS A 10 4.35 10.20 11.91
C CYS A 10 4.70 9.82 10.47
N HIS A 11 5.56 8.81 10.25
CA HIS A 11 5.90 8.33 8.91
C HIS A 11 4.69 7.71 8.20
N CYS A 12 3.87 6.94 8.92
CA CYS A 12 2.63 6.39 8.39
C CYS A 12 1.65 7.49 7.97
N GLU A 13 1.38 8.45 8.88
CA GLU A 13 0.48 9.57 8.62
C GLU A 13 0.95 10.42 7.44
N LEU A 14 2.25 10.70 7.35
CA LEU A 14 2.82 11.48 6.26
C LEU A 14 2.65 10.77 4.91
N PHE A 15 2.95 9.46 4.85
CA PHE A 15 2.77 8.68 3.63
C PHE A 15 1.30 8.69 3.18
N HIS A 16 0.37 8.46 4.10
CA HIS A 16 -1.06 8.41 3.80
C HIS A 16 -1.59 9.78 3.37
N ALA A 17 -1.11 10.86 3.99
CA ALA A 17 -1.45 12.22 3.60
C ALA A 17 -0.97 12.57 2.18
N GLN A 18 0.24 12.14 1.80
CA GLN A 18 0.77 12.32 0.44
C GLN A 18 -0.07 11.57 -0.59
N TRP A 19 -0.46 10.33 -0.31
CA TRP A 19 -1.35 9.56 -1.17
C TRP A 19 -2.72 10.21 -1.32
N LYS A 20 -3.29 10.73 -0.23
CA LYS A 20 -4.57 11.45 -0.29
C LYS A 20 -4.47 12.72 -1.15
N ALA A 21 -3.34 13.42 -1.11
CA ALA A 21 -3.11 14.60 -1.94
C ALA A 21 -2.95 14.22 -3.43
N LEU A 22 -2.31 13.09 -3.73
CA LEU A 22 -2.12 12.59 -5.09
C LEU A 22 -3.42 12.02 -5.69
N LEU A 23 -4.16 11.25 -4.89
CA LEU A 23 -5.42 10.59 -5.27
C LEU A 23 -6.62 11.46 -4.91
N ASN A 24 -6.58 12.72 -5.37
CA ASN A 24 -7.67 13.65 -5.18
C ASN A 24 -8.88 13.32 -6.09
N ASP A 25 -9.97 14.06 -5.91
CA ASP A 25 -11.21 13.82 -6.66
C ASP A 25 -11.01 13.94 -8.17
N ASP A 26 -10.18 14.89 -8.64
CA ASP A 26 -9.85 15.04 -10.05
C ASP A 26 -9.13 13.82 -10.61
N PHE A 27 -8.20 13.25 -9.85
CA PHE A 27 -7.53 12.00 -10.22
C PHE A 27 -8.52 10.86 -10.32
N ILE A 28 -9.42 10.71 -9.35
CA ILE A 28 -10.44 9.65 -9.34
C ILE A 28 -11.34 9.77 -10.56
N GLN A 29 -11.82 10.98 -10.86
CA GLN A 29 -12.63 11.26 -12.05
C GLN A 29 -11.88 10.93 -13.35
N ALA A 30 -10.61 11.34 -13.46
CA ALA A 30 -9.78 11.01 -14.61
C ALA A 30 -9.48 9.51 -14.70
N TYR A 31 -9.35 8.81 -13.58
CA TYR A 31 -9.10 7.38 -13.52
C TYR A 31 -10.30 6.57 -14.01
N GLU A 32 -11.51 6.97 -13.63
CA GLU A 32 -12.77 6.32 -13.99
C GLU A 32 -13.22 6.67 -15.42
N HIS A 33 -13.16 7.95 -15.78
CA HIS A 33 -13.77 8.46 -17.01
C HIS A 33 -12.77 8.87 -18.08
N GLY A 34 -11.48 8.93 -17.73
CA GLY A 34 -10.43 9.47 -18.58
C GLY A 34 -10.45 11.00 -18.62
N MET A 35 -9.31 11.60 -18.94
CA MET A 35 -9.18 13.03 -19.18
C MET A 35 -8.77 13.29 -20.63
N VAL A 36 -9.33 14.32 -21.26
CA VAL A 36 -8.96 14.69 -22.63
C VAL A 36 -7.79 15.68 -22.57
N LEU A 37 -6.68 15.33 -23.20
CA LEU A 37 -5.49 16.16 -23.30
C LEU A 37 -5.07 16.26 -24.76
N THR A 38 -4.70 17.46 -25.18
CA THR A 38 -4.05 17.69 -26.46
C THR A 38 -2.58 17.29 -26.33
N CYS A 39 -2.19 16.23 -27.04
CA CYS A 39 -0.80 15.78 -27.04
C CYS A 39 0.10 16.72 -27.86
N CYS A 40 1.41 16.50 -27.82
CA CYS A 40 2.39 17.33 -28.52
C CYS A 40 2.21 17.39 -30.05
N ASP A 41 1.48 16.43 -30.63
CA ASP A 41 1.12 16.38 -32.05
C ASP A 41 -0.16 17.15 -32.39
N GLY A 42 -0.76 17.85 -31.41
CA GLY A 42 -1.99 18.62 -31.58
C GLY A 42 -3.26 17.77 -31.61
N ILE A 43 -3.15 16.44 -31.50
CA ILE A 43 -4.31 15.55 -31.54
C ILE A 43 -4.85 15.35 -30.11
N PRO A 44 -6.14 15.62 -29.85
CA PRO A 44 -6.76 15.37 -28.57
C PRO A 44 -6.91 13.86 -28.35
N ARG A 45 -6.47 13.37 -27.19
CA ARG A 45 -6.61 11.98 -26.76
C ARG A 45 -7.19 11.90 -25.37
N ARG A 46 -7.99 10.86 -25.12
CA ARG A 46 -8.47 10.53 -23.78
C ARG A 46 -7.47 9.63 -23.09
N LEU A 47 -6.81 10.15 -22.07
CA LEU A 47 -5.83 9.44 -21.26
C LEU A 47 -6.48 8.95 -19.97
N TYR A 48 -6.14 7.74 -19.56
CA TYR A 48 -6.55 7.16 -18.29
C TYR A 48 -5.31 7.00 -17.42
N PRO A 49 -5.14 7.80 -16.36
CA PRO A 49 -4.06 7.58 -15.42
C PRO A 49 -4.20 6.19 -14.80
N ARG A 50 -3.13 5.40 -14.78
CA ARG A 50 -3.09 4.08 -14.14
C ARG A 50 -1.88 4.01 -13.23
N ILE A 51 -2.12 3.69 -11.96
CA ILE A 51 -1.06 3.44 -10.99
C ILE A 51 -0.61 2.01 -11.20
N PHE A 52 0.62 1.85 -11.71
CA PHE A 52 1.26 0.54 -11.75
C PHE A 52 1.69 0.16 -10.34
N THR A 53 0.88 -0.64 -9.66
CA THR A 53 1.30 -1.31 -8.44
C THR A 53 2.19 -2.49 -8.85
N TYR A 54 3.50 -2.37 -8.68
CA TYR A 54 4.35 -3.56 -8.65
C TYR A 54 3.84 -4.41 -7.50
N SER A 55 3.31 -5.60 -7.79
CA SER A 55 2.83 -6.52 -6.77
C SER A 55 4.03 -7.02 -5.99
N ALA A 56 4.45 -6.24 -5.02
CA ALA A 56 5.47 -6.68 -4.09
C ALA A 56 4.85 -7.78 -3.21
N ASP A 57 5.68 -8.75 -2.83
CA ASP A 57 5.35 -9.69 -1.80
C ASP A 57 5.05 -8.95 -0.49
N TYR A 58 4.36 -9.68 0.36
CA TYR A 58 3.69 -9.14 1.53
C TYR A 58 4.60 -8.30 2.48
N PRO A 59 5.88 -8.67 2.75
CA PRO A 59 6.79 -7.84 3.54
C PRO A 59 7.01 -6.45 2.94
N GLU A 60 7.22 -6.38 1.63
CA GLU A 60 7.49 -5.18 0.87
C GLU A 60 6.27 -4.25 0.84
N LYS A 61 5.05 -4.80 0.74
CA LYS A 61 3.81 -4.00 0.82
C LYS A 61 3.64 -3.32 2.18
N VAL A 62 3.88 -4.05 3.27
CA VAL A 62 3.81 -3.51 4.64
C VAL A 62 4.85 -2.41 4.84
N LEU A 63 6.06 -2.61 4.29
CA LEU A 63 7.15 -1.66 4.36
C LEU A 63 6.85 -0.38 3.55
N ILE A 64 6.25 -0.52 2.37
CA ILE A 64 5.85 0.60 1.51
C ILE A 64 4.74 1.43 2.16
N VAL A 65 3.70 0.79 2.68
CA VAL A 65 2.51 1.50 3.23
C VAL A 65 2.75 2.00 4.66
N ASN A 66 3.88 1.63 5.28
CA ASN A 66 4.27 1.98 6.65
C ASN A 66 3.25 1.58 7.74
N ILE A 67 2.36 0.63 7.46
CA ILE A 67 1.44 0.08 8.44
C ILE A 67 2.14 -1.09 9.13
N CYS A 68 2.14 -1.15 10.46
CA CYS A 68 2.75 -2.26 11.22
C CYS A 68 4.23 -2.57 10.83
N ASN A 69 5.00 -1.54 10.46
CA ASN A 69 6.42 -1.70 10.13
C ASN A 69 7.17 -2.36 11.31
N MET A 70 7.80 -3.52 11.05
CA MET A 70 8.46 -4.36 12.07
C MET A 70 7.55 -4.84 13.22
N GLY A 71 6.22 -4.89 13.02
CA GLY A 71 5.29 -5.41 14.02
C GLY A 71 5.51 -6.89 14.35
N SER A 72 5.03 -7.34 15.51
CA SER A 72 5.11 -8.74 15.97
C SER A 72 4.26 -9.71 15.15
N TYR A 73 3.29 -9.18 14.39
CA TYR A 73 2.44 -9.94 13.48
C TYR A 73 2.90 -9.70 12.05
N PRO A 74 2.73 -10.68 11.14
CA PRO A 74 3.02 -10.48 9.74
C PRO A 74 2.12 -9.37 9.19
N CYS A 75 0.83 -9.35 9.56
CA CYS A 75 -0.16 -8.42 9.00
C CYS A 75 -1.05 -7.69 9.97
N PRO A 76 -1.65 -6.56 9.54
CA PRO A 76 -2.78 -5.95 10.23
C PRO A 76 -3.95 -6.93 10.43
N CYS A 77 -4.16 -7.85 9.48
CA CYS A 77 -5.23 -8.85 9.55
C CYS A 77 -4.81 -10.17 10.20
N CYS A 78 -3.51 -10.42 10.35
CA CYS A 78 -3.01 -11.73 10.75
C CYS A 78 -2.84 -11.78 12.26
N LEU A 79 -3.45 -12.79 12.89
CA LEU A 79 -3.45 -12.97 14.34
C LEU A 79 -2.32 -13.89 14.83
N ILE A 80 -1.53 -14.46 13.92
CA ILE A 80 -0.43 -15.36 14.24
C ILE A 80 0.85 -14.53 14.41
N PRO A 81 1.56 -14.61 15.56
CA PRO A 81 2.84 -13.94 15.74
C PRO A 81 3.90 -14.44 14.75
N LYS A 82 4.85 -13.57 14.38
CA LYS A 82 5.96 -13.90 13.48
C LYS A 82 6.78 -15.09 13.98
N ASP A 83 6.94 -15.21 15.28
CA ASP A 83 7.69 -16.29 15.93
C ASP A 83 7.03 -17.67 15.73
N CYS A 84 5.75 -17.71 15.36
CA CYS A 84 5.02 -18.94 15.09
C CYS A 84 4.96 -19.28 13.58
N LEU A 85 5.53 -18.43 12.70
CA LEU A 85 5.48 -18.66 11.25
C LEU A 85 6.20 -19.94 10.84
N GLN A 86 7.21 -20.36 11.59
CA GLN A 86 7.92 -21.62 11.36
C GLN A 86 7.05 -22.87 11.54
N ASP A 87 5.93 -22.74 12.24
CA ASP A 87 4.99 -23.84 12.53
C ASP A 87 3.82 -23.89 11.53
N LEU A 88 3.82 -23.00 10.52
CA LEU A 88 2.83 -23.02 9.43
C LEU A 88 3.01 -24.25 8.52
N ALA A 89 1.88 -24.76 8.03
CA ALA A 89 1.83 -25.91 7.11
C ALA A 89 2.42 -27.19 7.71
N THR A 90 2.34 -27.33 9.04
CA THR A 90 2.72 -28.56 9.71
C THR A 90 1.64 -29.62 9.52
N LYS A 91 1.97 -30.90 9.79
CA LYS A 91 1.00 -32.01 9.69
C LYS A 91 -0.25 -31.80 10.55
N ARG A 92 -0.19 -30.95 11.58
CA ARG A 92 -1.34 -30.61 12.43
C ARG A 92 -2.37 -29.77 11.67
N ASP A 93 -1.94 -28.93 10.74
CA ASP A 93 -2.80 -28.06 9.94
C ASP A 93 -3.56 -28.83 8.84
N LEU A 94 -3.07 -30.02 8.47
CA LEU A 94 -3.70 -30.91 7.49
C LEU A 94 -4.81 -31.81 8.09
N LEU A 95 -4.96 -31.81 9.41
CA LEU A 95 -5.85 -32.71 10.15
C LEU A 95 -7.13 -32.02 10.66
N GLN A 96 -7.38 -30.77 10.24
CA GLN A 96 -8.61 -30.01 10.49
C GLN A 96 -9.48 -29.97 9.24
#